data_AF-A0A6J1N5F3-F1
#
_entry.id   AF-A0A6J1N5F3-F1
#
_cell.length_a   1.000
_cell.length_b   1.000
_cell.length_c   1.000
_cell.angle_alpha   90.00
_cell.angle_beta   90.00
_cell.angle_gamma   90.00
#
_symmetry.space_group_name_H-M   'P 1'
#
loop_
_entity.id
_entity.type
_entity.pdbx_description
1 polymer ?
#
loop_
_entity_poly.entity_id
_entity_poly.type
_entity_poly.pdbx_seq_one_letter_code
_entity_poly.pdbx_strand_id
1 'polypeptide(L)'
;MPYIMVMGCLSAPHLSKDEGATVYGLKNDERTTLVRELNSSFGMQIATACEPERTVRVSQKGLTLVLVNRIHGLLGYDVVSHAMAMTNANRELISFTMYKKTSTNSHPPTPTHAHGSSHKTKATQPHSSVVTL
;
A
#
# COMPACT_ATOMS: atom_id res chain seq x y z
N MET A 1 -6.00 2.87 10.06
CA MET A 1 -4.75 2.67 10.81
C MET A 1 -3.58 2.90 9.87
N PRO A 2 -2.40 3.32 10.34
CA PRO A 2 -1.27 3.55 9.46
C PRO A 2 -0.58 2.24 9.08
N TYR A 3 -0.82 1.14 9.80
CA TYR A 3 -0.33 -0.20 9.47
C TYR A 3 -1.44 -1.10 8.95
N ILE A 4 -1.07 -1.97 8.02
CA ILE A 4 -1.86 -3.08 7.51
C ILE A 4 -1.01 -4.35 7.50
N MET A 5 -1.67 -5.49 7.39
CA MET A 5 -0.99 -6.77 7.24
C MET A 5 -1.57 -7.52 6.05
N VAL A 6 -0.70 -8.05 5.19
CA VAL A 6 -1.07 -8.98 4.12
C VAL A 6 -0.55 -10.35 4.51
N MET A 7 -1.43 -11.34 4.67
CA MET A 7 -1.05 -12.72 5.00
C MET A 7 -1.47 -13.64 3.86
N GLY A 8 -0.60 -14.54 3.43
CA GLY A 8 -0.92 -15.49 2.36
C GLY A 8 0.16 -16.54 2.19
N CYS A 9 0.17 -17.19 1.03
CA CYS A 9 1.17 -18.20 0.68
C CYS A 9 1.99 -17.75 -0.55
N LEU A 10 3.24 -18.20 -0.65
CA LEU A 10 4.09 -17.97 -1.84
C LEU A 10 3.98 -19.10 -2.85
N SER A 11 3.85 -20.35 -2.38
CA SER A 11 3.79 -21.55 -3.21
C SER A 11 2.35 -22.01 -3.46
N ALA A 12 2.10 -22.49 -4.69
CA ALA A 12 0.81 -23.00 -5.15
C ALA A 12 0.70 -24.52 -5.45
N PRO A 13 1.62 -25.44 -5.10
CA PRO A 13 1.44 -26.84 -5.44
C PRO A 13 0.77 -27.61 -4.29
N HIS A 14 -0.55 -27.81 -4.39
CA HIS A 14 -1.28 -29.00 -3.89
C HIS A 14 -2.03 -29.02 -2.52
N LEU A 15 -2.08 -28.00 -1.66
CA LEU A 15 -2.52 -28.28 -0.25
C LEU A 15 -3.62 -27.45 0.44
N SER A 16 -4.44 -26.66 -0.23
CA SER A 16 -5.68 -26.12 0.39
C SER A 16 -6.68 -25.65 -0.66
N LYS A 17 -7.98 -25.90 -0.51
CA LYS A 17 -8.96 -25.47 -1.51
C LYS A 17 -9.30 -23.98 -1.46
N ASP A 18 -8.99 -23.25 -0.38
CA ASP A 18 -9.81 -22.05 -0.11
C ASP A 18 -9.14 -20.71 0.17
N GLU A 19 -7.82 -20.56 0.31
CA GLU A 19 -7.27 -19.24 0.68
C GLU A 19 -5.99 -18.87 -0.06
N GLY A 20 -6.04 -17.77 -0.81
CA GLY A 20 -4.90 -17.16 -1.49
C GLY A 20 -4.16 -16.18 -0.59
N ALA A 21 -4.81 -15.07 -0.24
CA ALA A 21 -4.29 -14.08 0.70
C ALA A 21 -5.40 -13.30 1.40
N THR A 22 -5.12 -12.80 2.59
CA THR A 22 -6.02 -11.94 3.37
C THR A 22 -5.30 -10.65 3.74
N VAL A 23 -5.99 -9.52 3.56
CA VAL A 23 -5.52 -8.20 3.95
C VAL A 23 -6.29 -7.71 5.16
N TYR A 24 -5.56 -7.24 6.17
CA TYR A 24 -6.08 -6.75 7.44
C TYR A 24 -5.78 -5.26 7.62
N GLY A 25 -6.68 -4.53 8.27
CA GLY A 25 -6.41 -3.17 8.76
C GLY A 25 -6.69 -2.03 7.77
N LEU A 26 -7.12 -2.34 6.55
CA LEU A 26 -7.54 -1.34 5.56
C LEU A 26 -8.79 -0.58 6.01
N LYS A 27 -8.86 0.72 5.70
CA LYS A 27 -10.09 1.52 5.88
C LYS A 27 -11.17 1.06 4.91
N ASN A 28 -12.43 1.41 5.19
CA ASN A 28 -13.57 0.99 4.37
C ASN A 28 -13.39 1.34 2.88
N ASP A 29 -13.10 2.60 2.58
CA ASP A 29 -12.94 3.07 1.20
C ASP A 29 -11.74 2.42 0.50
N GLU A 30 -10.67 2.16 1.24
CA GLU A 30 -9.47 1.47 0.74
C GLU A 30 -9.78 0.00 0.44
N ARG A 31 -10.59 -0.69 1.27
CA ARG A 31 -11.08 -2.05 0.98
C ARG A 31 -11.92 -2.08 -0.28
N THR A 32 -12.90 -1.18 -0.41
CA THR A 32 -13.77 -1.11 -1.60
C THR A 32 -12.95 -0.84 -2.86
N THR A 33 -11.97 0.06 -2.78
CA THR A 33 -11.08 0.41 -3.90
C THR A 33 -10.22 -0.78 -4.31
N LEU A 34 -9.60 -1.47 -3.34
CA LEU A 34 -8.78 -2.65 -3.60
C LEU A 34 -9.60 -3.79 -4.22
N VAL A 35 -10.79 -4.09 -3.68
CA VAL A 35 -11.67 -5.14 -4.23
C VAL A 35 -12.08 -4.84 -5.67
N ARG A 36 -12.43 -3.58 -5.96
CA ARG A 36 -12.79 -3.15 -7.31
C ARG A 36 -11.61 -3.28 -8.27
N GLU A 37 -10.42 -2.81 -7.88
CA GLU A 37 -9.23 -2.90 -8.72
C GLU A 37 -8.87 -4.35 -9.03
N LEU A 38 -8.81 -5.22 -8.02
CA LEU A 38 -8.45 -6.62 -8.20
C LEU A 38 -9.45 -7.34 -9.12
N ASN A 39 -10.75 -7.16 -8.88
CA ASN A 39 -11.75 -7.84 -9.72
C ASN A 39 -11.77 -7.29 -11.16
N SER A 40 -11.50 -6.00 -11.35
CA SER A 40 -11.40 -5.39 -12.68
C SER A 40 -10.14 -5.81 -13.42
N SER A 41 -8.99 -5.84 -12.75
CA SER A 41 -7.70 -6.17 -13.34
C SER A 41 -7.62 -7.63 -13.78
N PHE A 42 -8.32 -8.53 -13.09
CA PHE A 42 -8.36 -9.96 -13.41
C PHE A 42 -9.57 -10.36 -14.27
N GLY A 43 -10.52 -9.44 -14.51
CA GLY A 43 -11.73 -9.71 -15.28
C GLY A 43 -12.66 -10.76 -14.64
N MET A 44 -12.47 -11.08 -13.36
CA MET A 44 -13.25 -12.06 -12.62
C MET A 44 -13.24 -11.75 -11.11
N GLN A 45 -14.18 -12.32 -10.37
CA GLN A 45 -14.27 -12.11 -8.92
C GLN A 45 -13.20 -12.93 -8.18
N ILE A 46 -12.07 -12.30 -7.88
CA ILE A 46 -10.97 -12.89 -7.09
C ILE A 46 -10.87 -12.33 -5.67
N ALA A 47 -11.46 -11.16 -5.42
CA ALA A 47 -11.37 -10.43 -4.16
C ALA A 47 -12.75 -10.14 -3.59
N THR A 48 -12.90 -10.32 -2.28
CA THR A 48 -14.14 -10.05 -1.52
C THR A 48 -13.80 -9.31 -0.23
N ALA A 49 -14.61 -8.30 0.10
CA ALA A 49 -14.52 -7.64 1.40
C ALA A 49 -15.34 -8.42 2.43
N CYS A 50 -14.78 -8.64 3.61
CA CYS A 50 -15.47 -9.19 4.77
C CYS A 50 -15.67 -8.06 5.79
N GLU A 51 -16.87 -7.49 5.83
CA GLU A 51 -17.19 -6.35 6.71
C GLU A 51 -17.10 -6.67 8.21
N PRO A 52 -17.58 -7.83 8.70
CA PRO A 52 -17.46 -8.18 10.12
C PRO A 52 -15.99 -8.24 10.61
N GLU A 53 -15.11 -8.78 9.77
CA GLU A 53 -13.69 -8.95 10.09
C GLU A 53 -12.83 -7.76 9.65
N ARG A 54 -13.39 -6.83 8.90
CA ARG A 54 -12.70 -5.70 8.26
C ARG A 54 -11.51 -6.15 7.41
N THR A 55 -11.67 -7.25 6.69
CA THR A 55 -10.63 -7.86 5.85
C THR A 55 -11.00 -7.82 4.37
N VAL A 56 -9.99 -8.01 3.51
CA VAL A 56 -10.17 -8.35 2.10
C VAL A 56 -9.58 -9.73 1.88
N ARG A 57 -10.39 -10.68 1.41
CA ARG A 57 -9.97 -12.05 1.09
C ARG A 57 -9.79 -12.20 -0.41
N VAL A 58 -8.65 -12.73 -0.81
CA VAL A 58 -8.29 -13.05 -2.19
C VAL A 58 -8.26 -14.57 -2.34
N SER A 59 -9.12 -15.10 -3.20
CA SER A 59 -9.28 -16.54 -3.40
C SER A 59 -8.18 -17.17 -4.25
N GLN A 60 -7.55 -16.37 -5.12
CA GLN A 60 -6.52 -16.86 -6.03
C GLN A 60 -5.16 -16.99 -5.34
N LYS A 61 -4.61 -18.21 -5.39
CA LYS A 61 -3.30 -18.54 -4.83
C LYS A 61 -2.15 -17.92 -5.60
N GLY A 62 -1.01 -17.77 -4.92
CA GLY A 62 0.23 -17.23 -5.52
C GLY A 62 0.17 -15.74 -5.83
N LEU A 63 -0.92 -15.05 -5.48
CA LEU A 63 -1.07 -13.61 -5.70
C LEU A 63 -0.54 -12.75 -4.56
N THR A 64 -0.01 -13.33 -3.48
CA THR A 64 0.40 -12.57 -2.29
C THR A 64 1.35 -11.43 -2.63
N LEU A 65 2.37 -11.68 -3.46
CA LEU A 65 3.31 -10.63 -3.89
C LEU A 65 2.68 -9.61 -4.85
N VAL A 66 1.79 -10.06 -5.73
CA VAL A 66 1.02 -9.17 -6.62
C VAL A 66 0.15 -8.23 -5.79
N LEU A 67 -0.50 -8.75 -4.75
CA LEU A 67 -1.35 -8.01 -3.85
C LEU A 67 -0.57 -6.96 -3.06
N VAL A 68 0.60 -7.31 -2.52
CA VAL A 68 1.51 -6.36 -1.84
C VAL A 68 1.91 -5.23 -2.80
N ASN A 69 2.32 -5.56 -4.03
CA ASN A 69 2.70 -4.57 -5.03
C ASN A 69 1.52 -3.68 -5.45
N ARG A 70 0.31 -4.24 -5.59
CA ARG A 70 -0.91 -3.47 -5.90
C ARG A 70 -1.27 -2.52 -4.78
N ILE A 71 -1.21 -2.97 -3.53
CA ILE A 71 -1.49 -2.13 -2.36
C ILE A 71 -0.48 -0.98 -2.27
N HIS A 72 0.80 -1.22 -2.58
CA HIS A 72 1.79 -0.16 -2.66
C HIS A 72 1.43 0.88 -3.73
N GLY A 73 1.23 0.45 -4.98
CA GLY A 73 0.95 1.38 -6.08
C GLY A 73 -0.40 2.09 -6.00
N LEU A 74 -1.43 1.42 -5.47
CA LEU A 74 -2.80 1.95 -5.41
C LEU A 74 -3.05 2.80 -4.17
N LEU A 75 -2.50 2.39 -3.03
CA LEU A 75 -2.85 2.96 -1.72
C LEU A 75 -1.67 3.63 -1.02
N GLY A 76 -0.44 3.50 -1.53
CA GLY A 76 0.75 4.15 -0.99
C GLY A 76 1.26 3.54 0.32
N TYR A 77 1.07 2.24 0.52
CA TYR A 77 1.65 1.52 1.65
C TYR A 77 3.02 0.94 1.28
N ASP A 78 4.00 1.09 2.15
CA ASP A 78 5.34 0.54 2.00
C ASP A 78 5.53 -0.68 2.90
N VAL A 79 6.22 -1.71 2.42
CA VAL A 79 6.57 -2.88 3.24
C VAL A 79 7.61 -2.46 4.28
N VAL A 80 7.31 -2.68 5.56
CA VAL A 80 8.23 -2.37 6.67
C VAL A 80 8.82 -3.61 7.32
N SER A 81 8.12 -4.74 7.24
CA SER A 81 8.62 -6.03 7.71
C SER A 81 7.90 -7.18 7.04
N HIS A 82 8.51 -8.35 7.08
CA HIS A 82 7.90 -9.61 6.66
C HIS A 82 8.25 -10.71 7.66
N ALA A 83 7.37 -11.70 7.79
CA ALA A 83 7.62 -12.92 8.55
C ALA A 83 7.19 -14.12 7.72
N MET A 84 7.97 -15.19 7.79
CA MET A 84 7.68 -16.44 7.10
C MET A 84 7.62 -17.56 8.13
N ALA A 85 6.64 -18.43 7.98
CA ALA A 85 6.47 -19.61 8.81
C ALA A 85 6.12 -20.81 7.95
N MET A 86 6.70 -21.97 8.28
CA MET A 86 6.22 -23.25 7.77
C MET A 86 5.31 -23.89 8.81
N THR A 87 4.12 -24.30 8.40
CA THR A 87 3.19 -25.02 9.26
C THR A 87 3.47 -26.51 9.26
N ASN A 88 2.95 -27.24 10.25
CA ASN A 88 3.04 -28.71 10.35
C ASN A 88 2.43 -29.45 9.13
N ALA A 89 1.61 -28.76 8.33
CA ALA A 89 1.04 -29.28 7.08
C ALA A 89 1.91 -28.95 5.86
N ASN A 90 3.18 -28.58 6.05
CA ASN A 90 4.12 -28.10 5.02
C ASN A 90 3.55 -26.94 4.19
N ARG A 91 2.71 -26.10 4.80
CA ARG A 91 2.24 -24.86 4.17
C ARG A 91 3.16 -23.72 4.55
N GLU A 92 3.70 -23.06 3.54
CA GLU A 92 4.43 -21.81 3.69
C GLU A 92 3.44 -20.67 3.87
N LEU A 93 3.46 -20.05 5.04
CA LEU A 93 2.75 -18.82 5.33
C LEU A 93 3.75 -17.67 5.30
N ILE A 94 3.37 -16.59 4.63
CA ILE A 94 4.08 -15.33 4.66
C ILE A 94 3.13 -14.23 5.12
N SER A 95 3.63 -13.34 5.96
CA SER A 95 2.97 -12.09 6.30
C SER A 95 3.87 -10.91 5.96
N PHE A 96 3.27 -9.86 5.42
CA PHE A 96 3.89 -8.56 5.19
C PHE A 96 3.19 -7.54 6.06
N THR A 97 3.96 -6.84 6.89
CA THR A 97 3.46 -5.63 7.54
C THR A 97 3.78 -4.46 6.63
N MET A 98 2.77 -3.67 6.29
CA MET A 98 2.93 -2.48 5.46
C MET A 98 2.47 -1.23 6.21
N TYR A 99 3.12 -0.10 5.95
CA TYR A 99 2.87 1.18 6.59
C TYR A 99 2.60 2.26 5.56
N LYS A 100 1.59 3.09 5.81
CA LYS A 100 1.29 4.28 5.01
C LYS A 100 1.71 5.51 5.78
N LYS A 101 2.72 6.21 5.25
CA LYS A 101 3.12 7.51 5.77
C LYS A 101 1.97 8.49 5.57
N THR A 102 1.41 8.97 6.68
CA THR A 102 0.41 10.05 6.59
C THR A 102 1.18 11.34 6.34
N SER A 103 1.02 11.94 5.16
CA SER A 103 1.47 13.32 4.95
C SER A 103 0.59 14.23 5.78
N THR A 104 1.12 14.76 6.87
CA THR A 104 0.59 15.98 7.49
C THR A 104 0.90 17.14 6.54
N ASN A 105 0.05 17.35 5.54
CA ASN A 105 0.07 18.57 4.75
C ASN A 105 -0.50 19.71 5.61
N SER A 106 0.33 20.26 6.51
CA SER A 106 0.04 21.51 7.20
C SER A 106 0.44 22.68 6.29
N HIS A 107 -0.46 23.07 5.38
CA HIS A 107 -0.41 24.42 4.80
C HIS A 107 -1.30 25.32 5.66
N PRO A 108 -0.77 26.34 6.36
CA PRO A 108 -1.62 27.42 6.85
C PRO A 108 -2.15 28.24 5.65
N PRO A 109 -3.38 28.77 5.73
CA PRO A 109 -3.99 29.53 4.65
C PRO A 109 -3.24 30.86 4.46
N THR A 110 -2.89 31.14 3.21
CA THR A 110 -2.48 32.47 2.75
C THR A 110 -3.61 33.49 2.99
N PRO A 111 -3.38 34.61 3.68
CA PRO A 111 -4.30 35.74 3.61
C PRO A 111 -3.98 36.55 2.36
N THR A 112 -5.00 36.68 1.53
CA THR A 112 -5.15 37.66 0.46
C THR A 112 -4.93 39.09 1.00
N HIS A 113 -4.06 39.88 0.38
CA HIS A 113 -4.26 41.31 0.16
C HIS A 113 -3.42 41.82 -1.01
N ALA A 114 -4.09 42.49 -1.95
CA ALA A 114 -3.51 43.15 -3.11
C ALA A 114 -3.03 44.57 -2.78
N HIS A 115 -2.08 45.05 -3.61
CA HIS A 115 -1.64 46.42 -3.92
C HIS A 115 -0.17 46.72 -3.59
N GLY A 116 0.58 47.17 -4.61
CA GLY A 116 1.78 48.01 -4.41
C GLY A 116 2.99 47.72 -5.28
N SER A 117 3.00 48.34 -6.46
CA SER A 117 4.14 48.88 -7.23
C SER A 117 5.60 48.59 -6.78
N SER A 118 6.40 48.11 -7.74
CA SER A 118 7.81 48.45 -8.03
C SER A 118 8.85 48.44 -6.91
N HIS A 119 9.83 47.53 -6.97
CA HIS A 119 11.28 47.86 -7.03
C HIS A 119 12.17 46.63 -7.28
N LYS A 120 13.35 46.92 -7.83
CA LYS A 120 14.33 46.07 -8.51
C LYS A 120 15.16 45.13 -7.61
N THR A 121 15.66 44.07 -8.25
CA THR A 121 16.97 43.37 -8.10
C THR A 121 17.35 42.69 -6.78
N LYS A 122 17.48 41.35 -6.80
CA LYS A 122 18.73 40.65 -6.43
C LYS A 122 18.71 39.14 -6.73
N ALA A 123 19.68 38.73 -7.55
CA ALA A 123 20.52 37.53 -7.48
C ALA A 123 19.85 36.15 -7.29
N THR A 124 19.69 35.46 -8.41
CA THR A 124 19.82 34.00 -8.54
C THR A 124 21.28 33.56 -8.32
N GLN A 125 21.55 32.72 -7.32
CA GLN A 125 22.64 31.73 -7.37
C GLN A 125 22.31 30.50 -6.48
N PRO A 126 22.34 29.27 -7.05
CA PRO A 126 22.39 28.03 -6.30
C PRO A 126 23.86 27.62 -6.03
N HIS A 127 24.20 27.30 -4.78
CA HIS A 127 25.51 26.76 -4.43
C HIS A 127 25.60 25.27 -4.81
N SER A 128 26.37 25.01 -5.87
CA SER A 128 26.96 23.71 -6.21
C SER A 128 28.41 23.71 -5.72
N SER A 129 28.83 22.67 -5.01
CA SER A 129 30.24 22.26 -4.94
C SER A 129 30.33 20.79 -4.56
N VAL A 130 30.58 19.98 -5.59
CA VAL A 130 31.20 18.65 -5.52
C VAL A 130 32.69 18.86 -5.30
N VAL A 131 33.31 18.10 -4.38
CA VAL A 131 34.76 17.92 -4.33
C VAL A 131 35.04 16.43 -4.29
N THR A 132 35.69 15.95 -5.35
CA THR A 132 36.33 14.64 -5.42
C THR A 132 37.81 14.83 -5.12
N LEU A 133 38.36 14.00 -4.22
CA LEU A 133 39.76 13.61 -4.17
C LEU A 133 39.80 12.10 -3.99
#